data_AF-A0A380FCT5-F1
#
_entry.id   AF-A0A380FCT5-F1
#
_cell.length_a   1.000
_cell.length_b   1.000
_cell.length_c   1.000
_cell.angle_alpha   90.00
_cell.angle_beta   90.00
_cell.angle_gamma   90.00
#
_symmetry.space_group_name_H-M   'P 1'
#
loop_
_entity.id
_entity.type
_entity.pdbx_description
1 polymer ?
#
loop_
_entity_poly.entity_id
_entity_poly.type
_entity_poly.pdbx_seq_one_letter_code
_entity_poly.pdbx_strand_id
1 'polypeptide(L)' 'MNILLRKNPAIIFAMDRGQAIGGKSTAKQALGNDVIKNVDAVKHNKVYELDPKLWYFASGSTTTAIKQMDEVEKALDKK' A
#
# COMPACT_ATOMS: atom_id res chain seq x y z
N MET A 1 4.95 13.73 -3.04
CA MET A 1 3.56 14.24 -3.16
C MET A 1 3.08 14.36 -4.62
N ASN A 2 3.80 15.08 -5.49
CA ASN A 2 3.33 15.42 -6.85
C ASN A 2 3.30 14.24 -7.87
N ILE A 3 3.77 13.04 -7.52
CA ILE A 3 3.77 11.89 -8.44
C ILE A 3 2.40 11.21 -8.50
N LEU A 4 1.72 11.09 -7.35
CA LEU A 4 0.40 10.45 -7.27
C LEU A 4 -0.65 11.23 -8.06
N LEU A 5 -0.65 12.57 -7.95
CA LEU A 5 -1.52 13.44 -8.74
C LEU A 5 -1.26 13.32 -10.25
N ARG A 6 0.01 13.34 -10.67
CA ARG A 6 0.35 13.26 -12.11
C ARG A 6 0.08 11.89 -12.71
N LYS A 7 0.32 10.82 -11.96
CA LYS A 7 0.10 9.44 -12.45
C LYS A 7 -1.34 9.00 -12.31
N ASN A 8 -2.09 9.60 -11.38
CA ASN A 8 -3.46 9.29 -11.05
C ASN A 8 -3.77 7.77 -11.07
N PRO A 9 -3.10 6.97 -10.22
CA PRO A 9 -3.28 5.53 -10.24
C PRO A 9 -4.71 5.14 -9.87
N ALA A 10 -5.23 4.10 -10.52
CA ALA A 10 -6.53 3.51 -10.20
C ALA A 10 -6.51 2.66 -8.92
N ILE A 11 -5.33 2.14 -8.54
CA ILE A 11 -5.11 1.32 -7.35
C ILE A 11 -3.78 1.74 -6.71
N ILE A 12 -3.73 1.81 -5.38
CA ILE A 12 -2.51 2.01 -4.60
C ILE A 12 -2.35 0.85 -3.63
N PHE A 13 -1.21 0.17 -3.70
CA PHE A 13 -0.74 -0.71 -2.63
C PHE A 13 0.19 0.08 -1.72
N ALA A 14 -0.17 0.19 -0.45
CA ALA A 14 0.54 0.98 0.55
C ALA A 14 1.21 0.07 1.58
N MET A 15 2.44 0.41 1.95
CA MET A 15 3.23 -0.27 2.98
C MET A 15 3.83 0.78 3.91
N ASP A 16 3.62 0.63 5.22
CA ASP A 16 4.22 1.51 6.22
C ASP A 16 5.58 0.96 6.68
N ARG A 17 6.66 1.51 6.14
CA ARG A 17 8.02 1.17 6.55
C ARG A 17 8.24 1.36 8.06
N GLY A 18 7.63 2.40 8.65
CA GLY A 18 7.73 2.68 10.08
C GLY A 18 7.23 1.50 10.91
N GLN A 19 6.08 0.93 10.54
CA GLN A 19 5.56 -0.28 11.18
C GLN A 19 6.47 -1.50 10.95
N ALA A 20 7.06 -1.63 9.76
CA ALA A 20 7.97 -2.74 9.46
C ALA A 20 9.14 -2.77 10.46
N ILE A 21 9.80 -1.63 10.66
CA ILE A 21 11.04 -1.52 11.44
C ILE A 21 10.81 -1.24 12.94
N GLY A 22 9.56 -1.31 13.42
CA GLY A 22 9.21 -1.01 14.82
C GLY A 22 9.28 0.47 15.19
N GLY A 23 9.28 1.37 14.20
CA GLY A 23 9.18 2.82 14.37
C GLY A 23 7.73 3.32 14.43
N LYS A 24 7.57 4.65 14.48
CA LYS A 24 6.24 5.29 14.44
C LYS A 24 5.58 5.03 13.07
N SER A 25 4.31 4.65 13.09
CA SER A 25 3.50 4.55 11.87
C SER A 25 3.38 5.92 11.20
N THR A 26 3.60 5.95 9.89
CA THR A 26 3.57 7.16 9.06
C THR A 26 2.46 7.14 8.01
N ALA A 27 1.75 6.01 7.86
CA ALA A 27 0.70 5.82 6.86
C ALA A 27 -0.39 6.89 6.92
N LYS A 28 -0.92 7.20 8.11
CA LYS A 28 -1.96 8.24 8.29
C LYS A 28 -1.50 9.63 7.85
N GLN A 29 -0.25 10.02 8.10
CA GLN A 29 0.28 11.31 7.66
C GLN A 29 0.51 11.34 6.14
N ALA A 30 0.98 10.23 5.56
CA ALA A 30 1.20 10.12 4.13
C ALA A 30 -0.11 10.12 3.33
N LEU A 31 -1.18 9.52 3.87
CA LEU A 31 -2.47 9.36 3.19
C LEU A 31 -3.52 10.41 3.58
N GLY A 32 -3.35 11.13 4.70
CA GLY A 32 -4.33 12.07 5.23
C GLY A 32 -4.24 13.50 4.68
N ASN A 33 -3.67 13.71 3.50
CA ASN A 33 -3.47 15.06 2.95
C ASN A 33 -4.46 15.40 1.83
N ASP A 34 -4.78 16.69 1.70
CA ASP A 34 -5.73 17.20 0.71
C ASP A 34 -5.25 17.02 -0.74
N VAL A 35 -3.93 16.93 -0.93
CA VAL A 35 -3.29 16.83 -2.25
C VAL A 35 -3.65 15.52 -2.94
N ILE A 36 -3.81 14.41 -2.21
CA ILE A 36 -4.12 13.11 -2.82
C ILE A 36 -5.61 12.78 -2.88
N LYS A 37 -6.48 13.62 -2.30
CA LYS A 37 -7.95 13.41 -2.33
C LYS A 37 -8.50 13.27 -3.75
N ASN A 38 -7.84 13.90 -4.72
CA ASN A 38 -8.25 13.87 -6.11
C ASN A 38 -7.76 12.66 -6.91
N VAL A 39 -6.93 11.80 -6.32
CA VAL A 39 -6.42 10.59 -6.97
C VAL A 39 -7.50 9.52 -7.04
N ASP A 40 -7.65 8.85 -8.18
CA ASP A 40 -8.72 7.88 -8.42
C ASP A 40 -8.72 6.71 -7.43
N ALA A 41 -7.54 6.18 -7.09
CA ALA A 41 -7.43 5.17 -6.05
C ALA A 41 -7.98 5.64 -4.70
N VAL A 42 -7.78 6.91 -4.33
CA VAL A 42 -8.29 7.47 -3.06
C VAL A 42 -9.80 7.69 -3.13
N LYS A 43 -10.30 8.27 -4.24
CA LYS A 43 -11.74 8.51 -4.45
C LYS A 43 -12.57 7.23 -4.41
N HIS A 44 -12.04 6.16 -4.99
CA HIS A 44 -12.74 4.89 -5.10
C HIS A 44 -12.39 3.91 -3.97
N ASN A 45 -11.72 4.37 -2.91
CA ASN A 45 -11.31 3.55 -1.77
C ASN A 45 -10.50 2.31 -2.16
N LYS A 46 -9.65 2.44 -3.19
CA LYS A 46 -8.74 1.41 -3.73
C LYS A 46 -7.30 1.64 -3.26
N VAL A 47 -7.15 1.97 -1.98
CA VAL A 47 -5.86 2.04 -1.30
C VAL A 47 -5.80 0.84 -0.35
N TYR A 48 -4.95 -0.12 -0.66
CA TYR A 48 -4.82 -1.37 0.07
C TYR A 48 -3.53 -1.38 0.88
N GLU A 49 -3.65 -1.54 2.20
CA GLU A 49 -2.50 -1.71 3.07
C GLU A 49 -2.02 -3.16 3.02
N LEU A 50 -0.74 -3.34 2.73
CA LEU A 50 -0.03 -4.62 2.71
C LEU A 50 0.67 -4.87 4.05
N ASP A 51 1.00 -6.14 4.38
CA ASP A 51 1.83 -6.45 5.55
C ASP A 51 3.24 -5.88 5.34
N PRO A 52 3.63 -4.82 6.07
CA PRO A 52 4.89 -4.16 5.84
C PRO A 52 6.10 -5.06 6.16
N LYS A 53 5.99 -6.04 7.06
CA LYS A 53 7.10 -6.97 7.36
C LYS A 53 7.29 -7.99 6.26
N LEU A 54 6.21 -8.52 5.72
CA LEU A 54 6.22 -9.45 4.58
C LEU A 54 6.85 -8.79 3.35
N TRP A 55 6.52 -7.54 3.07
CA TRP A 55 7.01 -6.85 1.88
C TRP A 55 8.38 -6.19 2.05
N TYR A 56 8.75 -5.79 3.26
CA TYR A 56 10.02 -5.11 3.53
C TYR A 56 11.18 -6.05 3.82
N PHE A 57 10.95 -7.16 4.53
CA PHE A 57 12.02 -8.07 4.98
C PHE A 57 12.04 -9.42 4.29
N ALA A 58 10.88 -9.90 3.84
CA ALA A 58 10.81 -11.20 3.22
C ALA A 58 10.99 -11.04 1.70
N SER A 59 12.18 -11.37 1.22
CA SER A 59 12.47 -11.45 -0.21
C SER A 59 13.19 -12.76 -0.53
N GLY A 60 12.83 -13.42 -1.64
CA GLY A 60 13.64 -14.48 -2.24
C GLY A 60 13.28 -15.93 -1.90
N SER A 61 12.19 -16.19 -1.15
CA SER A 61 11.66 -17.55 -0.95
C SER A 61 10.33 -17.74 -1.67
N THR A 62 10.10 -18.93 -2.24
CA THR A 62 8.82 -19.32 -2.86
C THR A 62 7.65 -19.14 -1.91
N THR A 63 7.81 -19.51 -0.64
CA THR A 63 6.75 -19.34 0.39
C THR A 63 6.39 -17.88 0.59
N THR A 64 7.38 -16.98 0.55
CA THR A 64 7.16 -15.55 0.66
C THR A 64 6.43 -15.00 -0.55
N ALA A 65 6.83 -15.42 -1.76
CA ALA A 65 6.17 -14.99 -2.99
C ALA A 65 4.70 -15.41 -3.02
N ILE A 66 4.38 -16.64 -2.59
CA ILE A 66 2.99 -17.11 -2.47
C ILE A 66 2.19 -16.22 -1.51
N LYS A 67 2.72 -15.90 -0.34
CA LYS A 67 2.03 -15.02 0.62
C LYS A 67 1.81 -13.60 0.07
N GLN A 68 2.76 -13.07 -0.68
CA GLN A 68 2.63 -11.76 -1.33
C GLN A 68 1.56 -11.79 -2.42
N MET A 69 1.48 -12.87 -3.21
CA MET A 69 0.40 -13.09 -4.19
C MET A 69 -0.96 -13.15 -3.51
N ASP A 70 -1.09 -13.94 -2.43
CA ASP A 70 -2.33 -14.05 -1.66
C ASP A 70 -2.82 -12.69 -1.12
N GLU A 71 -1.90 -11.81 -0.69
CA GLU A 71 -2.27 -10.46 -0.24
C GLU A 71 -2.79 -9.58 -1.38
N VAL A 72 -2.17 -9.67 -2.57
CA VAL A 72 -2.64 -8.92 -3.74
C VAL A 72 -3.99 -9.42 -4.21
N GLU A 73 -4.20 -10.75 -4.28
CA GLU A 73 -5.48 -11.34 -4.67
C GLU A 73 -6.60 -10.91 -3.71
N LYS A 74 -6.38 -11.05 -2.39
CA LYS A 74 -7.35 -10.61 -1.37
C LYS A 74 -7.67 -9.12 -1.44
N ALA A 75 -6.69 -8.29 -1.79
CA ALA A 75 -6.91 -6.86 -1.95
C ALA A 75 -7.79 -6.56 -3.17
N LEU A 76 -7.60 -7.27 -4.28
CA LEU A 76 -8.35 -7.07 -5.52
C LEU A 76 -9.76 -7.71 -5.49
N ASP A 77 -9.96 -8.78 -4.72
CA ASP A 77 -11.24 -9.49 -4.58
C ASP A 77 -12.23 -8.83 -3.62
N LYS A 78 -11.79 -7.85 -2.83
CA LYS A 78 -12.69 -7.01 -2.03
C LYS A 78 -13.53 -6.13 -2.95
N LYS A 79 -14.71 -6.63 -3.32
CA LYS A 79 -15.76 -5.90 -4.03
C LYS A 79 -16.24 -4.67 -3.27
#